data_AF-A0AAD7MW28-F1
#
_entry.id   AF-A0AAD7MW28-F1
#
_cell.length_a   1.000
_cell.length_b   1.000
_cell.length_c   1.000
_cell.angle_alpha   90.00
_cell.angle_beta   90.00
_cell.angle_gamma   90.00
#
_symmetry.space_group_name_H-M   'P 1'
#
loop_
_entity.id
_entity.type
_entity.pdbx_description
1 polymer ?
#
loop_
_entity_poly.entity_id
_entity_poly.type
_entity_poly.pdbx_seq_one_letter_code
_entity_poly.pdbx_strand_id
1 'polypeptide(L)' 'LADDESSPIWYSITKGTFIGVTLNNAMALAATVGISGSCMKGYKTQALALGAFNEMQQFGLLAVIPK' A
#
# COMPACT_ATOMS: atom_id res chain seq x y z
N LEU A 1 15.53 2.67 -27.95
CA LEU A 1 14.32 2.00 -27.41
C LEU A 1 13.91 2.86 -26.23
N ALA A 2 12.92 3.72 -26.46
CA ALA A 2 12.48 4.74 -25.53
C ALA A 2 11.78 4.10 -24.33
N ASP A 3 11.99 4.72 -23.17
CA ASP A 3 11.49 4.48 -21.82
C ASP A 3 10.32 3.50 -21.70
N ASP A 4 10.57 2.43 -20.96
CA ASP A 4 9.55 1.56 -20.34
C ASP A 4 8.69 2.47 -19.45
N GLU A 5 7.58 2.97 -20.00
CA GLU A 5 6.61 3.81 -19.31
C GLU A 5 6.24 3.12 -18.00
N SER A 6 6.78 3.64 -16.89
CA SER A 6 6.56 3.16 -15.54
C SER A 6 5.09 3.30 -15.23
N SER A 7 4.32 2.25 -15.54
CA SER A 7 2.89 2.21 -15.30
C SER A 7 2.66 2.55 -13.82
N PRO A 8 1.68 3.41 -13.51
CA PRO A 8 1.51 3.92 -12.16
C PRO A 8 1.29 2.76 -11.17
N ILE A 9 2.17 2.67 -10.16
CA ILE A 9 2.11 1.63 -9.13
C ILE A 9 1.08 2.02 -8.08
N TRP A 10 0.13 1.13 -7.82
CA TRP A 10 -0.84 1.23 -6.74
C TRP A 10 -0.28 0.59 -5.48
N TYR A 11 -0.25 1.33 -4.39
CA TYR A 11 0.21 0.88 -3.08
C TYR A 11 -0.99 0.48 -2.23
N SER A 12 -0.98 -0.74 -1.71
CA SER A 12 -1.85 -1.20 -0.64
C SER A 12 -1.10 -1.07 0.68
N ILE A 13 -1.60 -0.26 1.60
CA ILE A 13 -1.01 0.00 2.92
C ILE A 13 -1.90 -0.67 3.96
N THR A 14 -1.40 -1.72 4.60
CA THR A 14 -2.16 -2.55 5.53
C THR A 14 -1.82 -2.22 6.99
N LYS A 15 -0.63 -1.65 7.24
CA LYS A 15 -0.22 -1.18 8.56
C LYS A 15 0.44 0.19 8.44
N GLY A 16 -0.03 1.18 9.17
CA GLY A 16 0.40 2.56 8.94
C GLY A 16 -0.20 3.57 9.91
N THR A 17 0.35 4.78 9.95
CA THR A 17 -0.39 5.94 10.49
C THR A 17 -1.65 6.24 9.68
N PHE A 18 -1.65 5.77 8.43
CA PHE A 18 -2.77 5.73 7.51
C PHE A 18 -2.77 4.38 6.79
N ILE A 19 -3.95 3.80 6.54
CA ILE A 19 -4.11 2.55 5.80
C ILE A 19 -5.07 2.77 4.64
N GLY A 20 -4.92 2.00 3.56
CA GLY A 20 -5.75 2.09 2.37
C GLY A 20 -4.98 1.84 1.09
N VAL A 21 -5.55 2.29 -0.03
CA VAL A 21 -4.95 2.13 -1.36
C VAL A 21 -4.66 3.50 -1.96
N THR A 22 -3.47 3.69 -2.54
CA THR A 22 -3.05 4.97 -3.13
C THR A 22 -2.13 4.81 -4.33
N LEU A 23 -2.12 5.80 -5.22
CA LEU A 23 -1.10 5.96 -6.27
C LEU A 23 0.13 6.75 -5.82
N ASN A 24 0.05 7.43 -4.68
CA ASN A 24 1.10 8.32 -4.23
C ASN A 24 2.14 7.55 -3.40
N ASN A 25 3.31 7.31 -4.00
CA ASN A 25 4.45 6.64 -3.35
C ASN A 25 4.89 7.36 -2.08
N ALA A 26 5.04 8.69 -2.12
CA ALA A 26 5.50 9.47 -0.97
C ALA A 26 4.53 9.35 0.21
N MET A 27 3.22 9.33 -0.06
CA MET A 27 2.21 9.10 0.98
C MET A 27 2.28 7.68 1.55
N ALA A 28 2.48 6.66 0.71
CA ALA A 28 2.63 5.28 1.15
C ALA A 28 3.87 5.07 2.04
N LEU A 29 5.00 5.68 1.66
CA LEU A 29 6.21 5.68 2.48
C LEU A 29 5.99 6.43 3.80
N ALA A 30 5.42 7.64 3.75
CA ALA A 30 5.15 8.43 4.95
C ALA A 30 4.26 7.70 5.96
N ALA A 31 3.29 6.94 5.46
CA ALA A 31 2.38 6.14 6.28
C ALA A 31 3.07 4.95 6.98
N THR A 32 4.15 4.42 6.40
CA THR A 32 4.83 3.19 6.85
C THR A 32 6.18 3.43 7.52
N VAL A 33 6.68 4.67 7.53
CA VAL A 33 7.95 5.02 8.18
C VAL A 33 7.97 4.59 9.65
N GLY A 34 8.99 3.81 10.02
CA GLY A 34 9.20 3.32 11.39
C GLY A 34 8.37 2.09 11.76
N ILE A 35 7.58 1.54 10.83
CA ILE A 35 6.75 0.36 11.06
C ILE A 35 7.48 -0.88 10.52
N SER A 36 7.75 -1.83 11.41
CA SER A 36 8.39 -3.09 11.05
C SER A 36 7.42 -4.09 10.40
N GLY A 37 7.95 -4.91 9.49
CA GLY A 37 7.22 -6.00 8.83
C GLY A 37 6.46 -5.57 7.56
N SER A 38 5.62 -6.48 7.05
CA SER A 38 4.82 -6.24 5.83
C SER A 38 3.70 -5.24 6.10
N CYS A 39 3.97 -3.97 5.78
CA CYS A 39 3.09 -2.82 6.02
C CYS A 39 2.53 -2.20 4.73
N MET A 40 3.22 -2.37 3.59
CA MET A 40 2.71 -1.99 2.28
C MET A 40 3.21 -2.90 1.14
N LYS A 41 2.48 -2.92 0.02
CA LYS A 41 2.89 -3.60 -1.22
C LYS A 41 2.39 -2.86 -2.47
N GLY A 42 3.21 -2.84 -3.52
CA GLY A 42 2.88 -2.24 -4.81
C GLY A 42 2.25 -3.23 -5.80
N TYR A 43 1.32 -2.74 -6.62
CA TYR A 43 0.54 -3.49 -7.59
C TYR A 43 0.39 -2.69 -8.89
N LYS A 44 0.23 -3.41 -10.02
CA LYS A 44 0.07 -2.79 -11.34
C LYS A 44 -1.30 -2.11 -11.53
N THR A 45 -2.32 -2.52 -10.77
CA THR A 45 -3.69 -2.00 -10.92
C THR A 45 -4.33 -1.74 -9.57
N GLN A 46 -5.29 -0.79 -9.54
CA GLN A 46 -6.07 -0.47 -8.34
C GLN A 46 -6.82 -1.68 -7.81
N ALA A 47 -7.42 -2.47 -8.72
CA ALA A 47 -8.22 -3.65 -8.37
C ALA A 47 -7.38 -4.69 -7.61
N LEU A 48 -6.13 -4.92 -8.01
CA LEU A 48 -5.24 -5.83 -7.31
C LEU A 48 -4.83 -5.29 -5.93
N ALA A 49 -4.51 -4.00 -5.83
CA ALA A 49 -4.17 -3.38 -4.55
C ALA A 49 -5.35 -3.41 -3.56
N LEU A 50 -6.56 -3.13 -4.05
CA LEU A 50 -7.78 -3.19 -3.26
C LEU A 50 -8.16 -4.62 -2.88
N GLY A 51 -7.99 -5.59 -3.79
CA GLY A 51 -8.18 -7.00 -3.49
C GLY A 51 -7.29 -7.46 -2.34
N ALA A 52 -6.00 -7.13 -2.39
CA ALA A 52 -5.06 -7.46 -1.31
C ALA A 52 -5.39 -6.73 0.00
N PHE A 53 -5.85 -5.47 -0.06
CA PHE A 53 -6.28 -4.74 1.12
C PHE A 53 -7.50 -5.42 1.79
N ASN A 54 -8.50 -5.77 0.98
CA ASN A 54 -9.73 -6.41 1.45
C ASN A 54 -9.46 -7.82 2.00
N GLU A 55 -8.53 -8.57 1.39
CA GLU A 55 -8.09 -9.86 1.91
C GLU A 55 -7.50 -9.70 3.33
N MET A 56 -6.61 -8.73 3.51
CA MET A 56 -6.03 -8.43 4.83
C MET A 56 -7.08 -7.94 5.83
N GLN A 57 -8.11 -7.22 5.37
CA GLN A 57 -9.27 -6.84 6.19
C GLN A 57 -10.06 -8.06 6.67
N GLN A 58 -10.33 -9.02 5.78
CA GLN A 58 -11.07 -10.25 6.12
C GLN A 58 -10.32 -11.09 7.15
N PHE A 59 -8.98 -11.10 7.10
CA PHE A 59 -8.14 -11.77 8.10
C PHE A 59 -7.89 -10.94 9.37
N GLY A 60 -8.42 -9.71 9.48
CA GLY A 60 -8.20 -8.84 10.64
C GLY A 60 -6.75 -8.38 10.81
N LEU A 61 -5.99 -8.32 9.71
CA LEU A 61 -4.55 -8.01 9.71
C LEU A 61 -4.25 -6.52 9.47
N LEU A 62 -5.28 -5.69 9.28
CA LEU A 62 -5.14 -4.25 9.14
C LEU A 62 -4.86 -3.60 10.50
N ALA A 63 -3.92 -2.66 10.54
CA ALA A 63 -3.59 -1.94 11.77
C ALA A 63 -3.27 -0.47 11.51
N VAL A 64 -4.06 0.42 12.12
CA VAL A 64 -3.68 1.85 12.22
C VAL A 64 -2.80 2.01 13.45
N ILE A 65 -1.58 2.49 13.25
CA ILE A 65 -0.58 2.69 14.31
C ILE A 65 -0.36 4.20 14.45
N PRO A 66 -0.94 4.85 15.48
CA PRO A 66 -0.71 6.26 15.72
C PRO A 66 0.76 6.52 16.10
N LYS A 67 1.27 7.69 15.72
CA LYS A 67 2.58 8.18 16.15
C LYS A 67 2.53 8.78 17.55
#